data_AF-A0A174RVJ6-F1
#
_entry.id   AF-A0A174RVJ6-F1
#
_cell.length_a   1.000
_cell.length_b   1.000
_cell.length_c   1.000
_cell.angle_alpha   90.00
_cell.angle_beta   90.00
_cell.angle_gamma   90.00
#
_symmetry.space_group_name_H-M   'P 1'
#
loop_
_entity.id
_entity.type
_entity.pdbx_description
1 polymer ?
#
loop_
_entity_poly.entity_id
_entity_poly.type
_entity_poly.pdbx_seq_one_letter_code
_entity_poly.pdbx_strand_id
1 'polypeptide(L)'
;MNIDLQTIKDIVLISVPIITAYFTYRANKKSKKELNNELEVRLREQDNETANEIKKMQKQLEVRNMENSWNTSTPTTQKYLDEVDVRRSGNVMSLQNLIPTVLGQVEQSSDLDELKLIKEMLLKIELPFDAEYLLPYEIPFLIQFKRLLNFVDQKINNMES
;
A
#
# COMPACT_ATOMS: atom_id res chain seq x y z
N MET A 1 1.95 -21.36 -98.79
CA MET A 1 2.17 -20.30 -97.78
C MET A 1 3.19 -20.85 -96.80
N ASN A 2 4.47 -20.60 -97.05
CA ASN A 2 5.55 -21.11 -96.20
C ASN A 2 5.66 -20.19 -94.99
N ILE A 3 5.31 -20.72 -93.82
CA ILE A 3 5.52 -20.03 -92.55
C ILE A 3 7.04 -19.99 -92.36
N ASP A 4 7.58 -18.78 -92.31
CA ASP A 4 9.01 -18.53 -92.11
C ASP A 4 9.42 -18.92 -90.69
N LEU A 5 10.64 -19.42 -90.51
CA LEU A 5 11.16 -19.89 -89.22
C LEU A 5 11.16 -18.77 -88.17
N GLN A 6 11.35 -17.52 -88.63
CA GLN A 6 11.27 -16.32 -87.81
C GLN A 6 9.87 -16.17 -87.17
N THR A 7 8.81 -16.39 -87.93
CA THR A 7 7.42 -16.29 -87.45
C THR A 7 7.09 -17.37 -86.41
N ILE A 8 7.61 -18.59 -86.59
CA ILE A 8 7.44 -19.68 -85.60
C ILE A 8 8.15 -19.33 -84.29
N LYS A 9 9.37 -18.79 -84.38
CA LYS A 9 10.14 -18.36 -83.21
C LYS A 9 9.42 -17.28 -82.42
N ASP A 10 8.84 -16.29 -83.09
CA ASP A 10 8.09 -15.21 -82.43
C ASP A 10 6.82 -15.73 -81.74
N ILE A 11 6.09 -16.67 -82.35
CA ILE A 11 4.91 -17.30 -81.72
C ILE A 11 5.29 -18.10 -80.47
N VAL A 12 6.37 -18.88 -80.52
CA VAL A 12 6.85 -19.67 -79.38
C VAL A 12 7.34 -18.74 -78.26
N LEU A 13 8.05 -17.66 -78.60
CA LEU A 13 8.56 -16.69 -77.63
C LEU A 13 7.42 -16.02 -76.83
N ILE A 14 6.27 -15.79 -77.46
CA ILE A 14 5.10 -15.18 -76.82
C ILE A 14 4.26 -16.23 -76.08
N SER A 15 4.02 -17.40 -76.68
CA SER A 15 3.09 -18.39 -76.13
C SER A 15 3.65 -19.15 -74.92
N VAL A 16 4.96 -19.46 -74.92
CA VAL A 16 5.57 -20.24 -73.82
C VAL A 16 5.47 -19.54 -72.46
N PRO A 17 5.82 -18.24 -72.31
CA PRO A 17 5.65 -17.52 -71.04
C PRO A 17 4.20 -17.46 -70.55
N ILE A 18 3.24 -17.33 -71.47
CA ILE A 18 1.81 -17.27 -71.13
C ILE A 18 1.33 -18.61 -70.57
N ILE A 19 1.71 -19.71 -71.23
CA ILE A 19 1.33 -21.06 -70.82
C ILE A 19 2.00 -21.42 -69.49
N THR A 20 3.29 -21.13 -69.32
CA THR A 20 4.00 -21.42 -68.06
C THR A 20 3.44 -20.60 -66.90
N ALA A 21 3.09 -19.32 -67.11
CA ALA A 21 2.43 -18.50 -66.10
C ALA A 21 1.06 -19.08 -65.68
N TYR A 22 0.27 -19.55 -66.65
CA TYR A 22 -1.03 -20.16 -66.38
C TYR A 22 -0.90 -21.46 -65.55
N PHE A 23 0.00 -22.36 -65.93
CA PHE A 23 0.22 -23.60 -65.17
C PHE A 23 0.78 -23.33 -63.77
N THR A 24 1.69 -22.36 -63.64
CA THR A 24 2.23 -21.95 -62.34
C THR A 24 1.14 -21.38 -61.44
N TYR A 25 0.27 -20.51 -61.97
CA TYR A 25 -0.87 -19.98 -61.24
C TYR A 25 -1.85 -21.08 -60.79
N ARG A 26 -2.13 -22.04 -61.67
CA ARG A 26 -3.04 -23.15 -61.37
C ARG A 26 -2.46 -24.10 -60.32
N ALA A 27 -1.16 -24.36 -60.36
CA ALA A 27 -0.46 -25.20 -59.39
C ALA A 27 -0.31 -24.51 -58.02
N ASN A 28 -0.07 -23.20 -57.98
CA ASN A 28 0.03 -22.42 -56.73
C ASN A 28 -1.33 -22.06 -56.11
N LYS A 29 -2.44 -22.36 -56.78
CA LYS A 29 -3.77 -22.13 -56.23
C LYS A 29 -4.05 -23.16 -55.15
N LYS A 30 -3.65 -22.85 -53.92
CA LYS A 30 -4.00 -23.63 -52.72
C LYS A 30 -5.50 -23.93 -52.70
N SER A 31 -5.85 -25.15 -52.34
CA SER A 31 -7.26 -25.56 -52.28
C SER A 31 -7.96 -24.81 -51.15
N LYS A 32 -9.24 -24.45 -51.33
CA LYS A 32 -10.06 -23.79 -50.28
C LYS A 32 -10.01 -24.55 -48.95
N LYS A 33 -9.87 -25.88 -49.00
CA LYS A 33 -9.76 -26.74 -47.81
C LYS A 33 -8.46 -26.54 -47.05
N GLU A 34 -7.34 -26.38 -47.75
CA GLU A 34 -6.02 -26.13 -47.13
C GLU A 34 -5.99 -24.73 -46.51
N LEU A 35 -6.54 -23.74 -47.22
CA LEU A 35 -6.61 -22.36 -46.75
C LEU A 35 -7.48 -22.25 -45.49
N ASN A 36 -8.61 -22.96 -45.44
CA ASN A 36 -9.44 -23.03 -44.24
C ASN A 36 -8.74 -23.76 -43.08
N ASN A 37 -8.00 -24.84 -43.35
CA ASN A 37 -7.28 -25.57 -42.31
C ASN A 37 -6.13 -24.73 -41.72
N GLU A 38 -5.37 -24.01 -42.57
CA GLU A 38 -4.35 -23.05 -42.11
C GLU A 38 -4.97 -21.93 -41.28
N LEU A 39 -6.17 -21.45 -41.66
CA LEU A 39 -6.87 -20.40 -40.94
C LEU A 39 -7.37 -20.87 -39.56
N GLU A 40 -7.89 -22.10 -39.47
CA GLU A 40 -8.34 -22.69 -38.20
C GLU A 40 -7.19 -22.92 -37.23
N VAL A 41 -6.03 -23.40 -37.72
CA VAL A 41 -4.83 -23.56 -36.89
C VAL A 41 -4.37 -22.21 -36.35
N ARG A 42 -4.29 -21.18 -37.20
CA ARG A 42 -3.90 -19.83 -36.76
C ARG A 42 -4.87 -19.22 -35.74
N LEU A 43 -6.18 -19.43 -35.92
CA LEU A 43 -7.18 -18.97 -34.96
C LEU A 43 -6.98 -19.64 -33.58
N ARG A 44 -6.74 -20.96 -33.56
CA ARG A 44 -6.48 -21.68 -32.30
C ARG A 44 -5.18 -21.26 -31.63
N GLU A 45 -4.12 -21.01 -32.40
CA GLU A 45 -2.86 -20.49 -31.88
C GLU A 45 -3.06 -19.12 -31.25
N GLN A 46 -3.75 -18.21 -31.93
CA GLN A 46 -4.05 -16.88 -31.42
C GLN A 46 -4.95 -16.92 -30.17
N ASP A 47 -5.95 -17.79 -30.13
CA ASP A 47 -6.82 -17.97 -28.96
C ASP A 47 -6.02 -18.51 -27.76
N ASN A 48 -5.11 -19.47 -27.98
CA ASN A 48 -4.25 -20.02 -26.94
C ASN A 48 -3.24 -18.99 -26.42
N GLU A 49 -2.67 -18.16 -27.28
CA GLU A 49 -1.79 -17.05 -26.89
C GLU A 49 -2.57 -16.03 -26.04
N THR A 50 -3.75 -15.62 -26.50
CA THR A 50 -4.61 -14.68 -25.78
C THR A 50 -5.03 -15.23 -24.40
N ALA A 51 -5.41 -16.51 -24.33
CA ALA A 51 -5.78 -17.15 -23.07
C ALA A 51 -4.60 -17.20 -22.07
N ASN A 52 -3.39 -17.48 -22.56
CA ASN A 52 -2.18 -17.47 -21.74
C ASN A 52 -1.83 -16.08 -21.24
N GLU A 53 -1.99 -15.04 -22.06
CA GLU A 53 -1.78 -13.65 -21.64
C GLU A 53 -2.80 -13.22 -20.58
N ILE A 54 -4.09 -13.55 -20.76
CA ILE A 54 -5.14 -13.28 -19.76
C ILE A 54 -4.81 -13.96 -18.44
N LYS A 55 -4.41 -15.23 -18.47
CA LYS A 55 -4.02 -15.98 -17.26
C LYS A 55 -2.82 -15.37 -16.56
N LYS A 56 -1.84 -14.84 -17.32
CA LYS A 56 -0.67 -14.14 -16.78
C LYS A 56 -1.08 -12.81 -16.13
N MET A 57 -1.95 -12.04 -16.77
CA MET A 57 -2.49 -10.78 -16.22
C MET A 57 -3.28 -11.02 -14.94
N GLN A 58 -4.12 -12.06 -14.89
CA GLN A 58 -4.87 -12.44 -13.68
C GLN A 58 -3.94 -12.77 -12.51
N LYS A 59 -2.89 -13.57 -12.74
CA LYS A 59 -1.88 -13.87 -11.71
C LYS A 59 -1.16 -12.61 -11.23
N GLN A 60 -0.82 -11.70 -12.13
CA GLN A 60 -0.17 -10.43 -11.77
C GLN A 60 -1.11 -9.53 -10.96
N LEU A 61 -2.40 -9.49 -11.28
CA LEU A 61 -3.41 -8.77 -10.51
C LEU A 61 -3.59 -9.36 -9.12
N GLU A 62 -3.62 -10.69 -8.99
CA GLU A 62 -3.73 -11.37 -7.70
C GLU A 62 -2.50 -11.09 -6.81
N VAL A 63 -1.30 -11.16 -7.37
CA VAL A 63 -0.06 -10.79 -6.66
C VAL A 63 -0.10 -9.33 -6.20
N ARG A 64 -0.50 -8.40 -7.07
CA ARG A 64 -0.65 -6.97 -6.70
C ARG A 64 -1.71 -6.76 -5.62
N ASN A 65 -2.82 -7.47 -5.68
CA ASN A 65 -3.88 -7.38 -4.67
C ASN A 65 -3.38 -7.91 -3.32
N MET A 66 -2.62 -9.00 -3.32
CA MET A 66 -1.95 -9.49 -2.12
C MET A 66 -0.96 -8.44 -1.60
N GLU A 67 -0.05 -7.91 -2.42
CA GLU A 67 0.90 -6.86 -2.05
C GLU A 67 0.21 -5.63 -1.45
N ASN A 68 -0.88 -5.17 -2.06
CA ASN A 68 -1.68 -4.08 -1.52
C ASN A 68 -2.30 -4.45 -0.17
N SER A 69 -2.82 -5.67 -0.02
CA SER A 69 -3.35 -6.16 1.26
C SER A 69 -2.26 -6.17 2.34
N TRP A 70 -1.05 -6.67 2.02
CA TRP A 70 0.10 -6.66 2.93
C TRP A 70 0.52 -5.24 3.32
N ASN A 71 0.57 -4.32 2.35
CA ASN A 71 0.93 -2.92 2.58
C ASN A 71 -0.13 -2.13 3.35
N THR A 72 -1.40 -2.54 3.34
CA THR A 72 -2.48 -1.78 3.98
C THR A 72 -2.86 -2.34 5.36
N SER A 73 -2.53 -3.60 5.67
CA SER A 73 -3.04 -4.28 6.87
C SER A 73 -2.19 -4.10 8.14
N THR A 74 -0.95 -3.63 8.03
CA THR A 74 0.01 -3.54 9.16
C THR A 74 0.52 -2.14 9.53
N PRO A 75 0.67 -1.15 8.61
CA PRO A 75 1.38 0.08 8.99
C PRO A 75 0.57 1.06 9.85
N THR A 76 -0.75 1.13 9.65
CA THR A 76 -1.60 2.10 10.33
C THR A 76 -1.77 1.76 11.81
N THR A 77 -2.05 0.51 12.15
CA THR A 77 -2.20 0.07 13.55
C THR A 77 -0.89 0.17 14.33
N GLN A 78 0.24 -0.21 13.73
CA GLN A 78 1.55 -0.08 14.38
C GLN A 78 1.90 1.39 14.64
N LYS A 79 1.61 2.29 13.68
CA LYS A 79 1.84 3.71 13.86
C LYS A 79 1.05 4.30 15.03
N TYR A 80 -0.20 3.89 15.21
CA TYR A 80 -0.99 4.33 16.37
C TYR A 80 -0.43 3.81 17.70
N LEU A 81 0.00 2.55 17.75
CA LEU A 81 0.62 1.98 18.95
C LEU A 81 1.94 2.69 19.28
N ASP A 82 2.77 2.95 18.27
CA ASP A 82 4.03 3.68 18.43
C ASP A 82 3.76 5.12 18.91
N GLU A 83 2.76 5.81 18.36
CA GLU A 83 2.39 7.16 18.80
C GLU A 83 1.86 7.19 20.25
N VAL A 84 1.08 6.19 20.65
CA VAL A 84 0.56 6.05 22.02
C VAL A 84 1.70 5.81 23.01
N ASP A 85 2.64 4.91 22.68
CA ASP A 85 3.80 4.63 23.52
C ASP A 85 4.75 5.83 23.62
N VAL A 86 4.95 6.58 22.52
CA VAL A 86 5.74 7.81 22.52
C VAL A 86 5.09 8.89 23.40
N ARG A 87 3.76 9.06 23.34
CA ARG A 87 3.05 10.00 24.22
C ARG A 87 3.13 9.60 25.69
N ARG A 88 2.89 8.31 26.00
CA ARG A 88 3.00 7.78 27.37
C ARG A 88 4.39 8.03 27.95
N SER A 89 5.43 7.62 27.21
CA SER A 89 6.82 7.83 27.63
C SER A 89 7.14 9.32 27.78
N GLY A 90 6.72 10.15 26.82
CA GLY A 90 6.92 11.60 26.86
C GLY A 90 6.26 12.26 28.07
N ASN A 91 5.01 11.91 28.37
CA ASN A 91 4.29 12.44 29.54
C ASN A 91 4.99 12.04 30.84
N VAL A 92 5.33 10.76 31.00
CA VAL A 92 5.97 10.26 32.22
C VAL A 92 7.35 10.87 32.43
N MET A 93 8.18 10.96 31.39
CA MET A 93 9.51 11.58 31.49
C MET A 93 9.42 13.06 31.84
N SER A 94 8.42 13.76 31.29
CA SER A 94 8.22 15.19 31.56
C SER A 94 7.86 15.48 33.02
N LEU A 95 7.33 14.49 33.75
CA LEU A 95 7.03 14.62 35.19
C LEU A 95 8.26 14.95 36.03
N GLN A 96 9.45 14.50 35.61
CA GLN A 96 10.71 14.77 36.32
C GLN A 96 10.94 16.26 36.54
N ASN A 97 10.61 17.08 35.55
CA ASN A 97 10.78 18.54 35.62
C ASN A 97 9.49 19.22 36.10
N LEU A 98 8.32 18.72 35.71
CA LEU A 98 7.03 19.32 36.08
C LEU A 98 6.79 19.28 37.60
N ILE A 99 7.02 18.14 38.24
CA ILE A 99 6.71 17.93 39.66
C ILE A 99 7.40 18.96 40.57
N PRO A 100 8.73 19.16 40.53
CA PRO A 100 9.38 20.13 41.41
C PRO A 100 8.94 21.57 41.11
N THR A 101 8.71 21.92 39.84
CA THR A 101 8.24 23.26 39.48
C THR A 101 6.85 23.54 40.03
N VAL A 102 5.91 22.62 39.82
CA VAL A 102 4.52 22.80 40.30
C VAL A 102 4.48 22.75 41.82
N LEU A 103 5.24 21.87 42.46
CA LEU A 103 5.33 21.83 43.92
C LEU A 103 5.74 23.19 44.50
N GLY A 104 6.77 23.82 43.94
CA GLY A 104 7.19 25.16 44.38
C GLY A 104 6.13 26.24 44.21
N GLN A 105 5.34 26.19 43.12
CA GLN A 105 4.21 27.12 42.92
C GLN A 105 3.08 26.87 43.92
N VAL A 106 2.71 25.60 44.12
CA VAL A 106 1.67 25.20 45.06
C VAL A 106 2.06 25.57 46.49
N GLU A 107 3.32 25.41 46.89
CA GLU A 107 3.82 25.79 48.22
C GLU A 107 3.69 27.31 48.47
N GLN A 108 3.98 28.13 47.47
CA GLN A 108 3.95 29.59 47.57
C GLN A 108 2.54 30.19 47.40
N SER A 109 1.65 29.51 46.69
CA SER A 109 0.30 30.00 46.45
C SER A 109 -0.52 30.07 47.73
N SER A 110 -1.24 31.16 47.90
CA SER A 110 -2.24 31.38 48.96
C SER A 110 -3.64 31.56 48.40
N ASP A 111 -3.80 31.44 47.07
CA ASP A 111 -5.05 31.64 46.36
C ASP A 111 -5.73 30.30 46.09
N LEU A 112 -6.95 30.15 46.59
CA LEU A 112 -7.74 28.93 46.46
C LEU A 112 -8.12 28.65 45.00
N ASP A 113 -8.44 29.68 44.22
CA ASP A 113 -8.87 29.51 42.83
C ASP A 113 -7.68 29.10 41.95
N GLU A 114 -6.49 29.65 42.22
CA GLU A 114 -5.24 29.23 41.58
C GLU A 114 -4.93 27.76 41.88
N LEU A 115 -5.03 27.32 43.14
CA LEU A 115 -4.79 25.93 43.52
C LEU A 115 -5.76 24.96 42.83
N LYS A 116 -7.04 25.32 42.74
CA LYS A 116 -8.06 24.54 42.01
C LYS A 116 -7.74 24.45 40.52
N LEU A 117 -7.31 25.55 39.91
CA LEU A 117 -6.90 25.58 38.51
C LEU A 117 -5.67 24.69 38.28
N ILE A 118 -4.66 24.76 39.14
CA ILE A 118 -3.47 23.91 39.08
C ILE A 118 -3.87 22.43 39.15
N LYS A 119 -4.74 22.07 40.10
CA LYS A 119 -5.28 20.70 40.21
C LYS A 119 -5.96 20.26 38.90
N GLU A 120 -6.82 21.11 38.34
CA GLU A 120 -7.52 20.80 37.09
C GLU A 120 -6.54 20.57 35.93
N MET A 121 -5.49 21.40 35.82
CA MET A 121 -4.45 21.24 34.78
C MET A 121 -3.66 19.95 34.96
N LEU A 122 -3.29 19.59 36.20
CA LEU A 122 -2.57 18.34 36.48
C LEU A 122 -3.41 17.11 36.12
N LEU A 123 -4.72 17.14 36.40
CA LEU A 123 -5.63 16.02 36.09
C LEU A 123 -5.86 15.82 34.58
N LYS A 124 -5.52 16.79 33.73
CA LYS A 124 -5.61 16.66 32.26
C LYS A 124 -4.43 15.90 31.64
N ILE A 125 -3.38 15.61 32.42
CA ILE A 125 -2.22 14.87 31.91
C ILE A 125 -2.57 13.38 31.85
N GLU A 126 -2.53 12.81 30.64
CA GLU A 126 -2.73 11.38 30.43
C GLU A 126 -1.53 10.59 31.00
N LEU A 127 -1.77 9.86 32.09
CA LEU A 127 -0.79 9.03 32.77
C LEU A 127 -1.30 7.59 32.91
N PRO A 128 -0.40 6.59 32.85
CA PRO A 128 -0.78 5.18 32.80
C PRO A 128 -1.20 4.59 34.17
N PHE A 129 -1.95 5.32 35.00
CA PHE A 129 -2.40 4.83 36.30
C PHE A 129 -3.34 3.62 36.20
N ASP A 130 -4.17 3.58 35.17
CA ASP A 130 -5.15 2.51 34.90
C ASP A 130 -4.71 1.56 33.78
N ALA A 131 -3.43 1.62 33.37
CA ALA A 131 -2.91 0.76 32.31
C ALA A 131 -2.81 -0.70 32.79
N GLU A 132 -3.00 -1.66 31.87
CA GLU A 132 -2.89 -3.10 32.16
C GLU A 132 -1.52 -3.50 32.73
N TYR A 133 -0.47 -2.80 32.30
CA TYR A 133 0.87 -2.94 32.82
C TYR A 133 1.55 -1.58 33.01
N LEU A 134 2.46 -1.54 33.99
CA LEU A 134 3.36 -0.43 34.25
C LEU A 134 4.79 -0.82 33.89
N LEU A 135 5.54 0.12 33.32
CA LEU A 135 6.95 -0.07 33.06
C LEU A 135 7.75 0.31 34.32
N PRO A 136 8.83 -0.42 34.66
CA PRO A 136 9.56 -0.20 35.92
C PRO A 136 10.04 1.23 36.14
N TYR A 137 10.45 1.91 35.07
CA TYR A 137 10.96 3.28 35.14
C TYR A 137 9.84 4.31 35.41
N GLU A 138 8.58 3.98 35.15
CA GLU A 138 7.44 4.90 35.31
C GLU A 138 7.05 5.04 36.78
N ILE A 139 7.19 3.95 37.54
CA ILE A 139 6.70 3.82 38.92
C ILE A 139 7.17 4.97 39.82
N PRO A 140 8.47 5.35 39.85
CA PRO A 140 8.92 6.45 40.71
C PRO A 140 8.25 7.78 40.38
N PHE A 141 8.07 8.10 39.10
CA PHE A 141 7.47 9.36 38.66
C PHE A 141 5.97 9.41 38.98
N LEU A 142 5.26 8.31 38.74
CA LEU A 142 3.83 8.19 39.06
C LEU A 142 3.57 8.32 40.57
N ILE A 143 4.42 7.72 41.41
CA ILE A 143 4.33 7.87 42.87
C ILE A 143 4.52 9.33 43.29
N GLN A 144 5.54 10.01 42.74
CA GLN A 144 5.80 11.41 43.07
C GLN A 144 4.66 12.32 42.61
N PHE A 145 4.11 12.09 41.41
CA PHE A 145 2.97 12.83 40.90
C PHE A 145 1.74 12.68 41.79
N LYS A 146 1.44 11.45 42.23
CA LYS A 146 0.33 11.19 43.15
C LYS A 146 0.51 11.89 44.50
N ARG A 147 1.75 11.97 45.00
CA ARG A 147 2.06 12.75 46.21
C ARG A 147 1.81 14.25 46.01
N LEU A 148 2.19 14.80 44.86
CA LEU A 148 1.90 16.20 44.51
C LEU A 148 0.39 16.47 44.47
N LEU A 149 -0.39 15.63 43.78
CA LEU A 149 -1.85 15.76 43.75
C LEU A 149 -2.46 15.74 45.15
N ASN A 150 -2.06 14.80 45.99
CA ASN A 150 -2.53 14.73 47.36
C ASN A 150 -2.16 15.97 48.18
N PHE A 151 -0.97 16.54 47.96
CA PHE A 151 -0.54 17.77 48.62
C PHE A 151 -1.39 18.98 48.20
N VAL A 152 -1.68 19.10 46.90
CA VAL A 152 -2.60 20.13 46.38
C VAL A 152 -3.99 19.97 47.02
N ASP A 153 -4.52 18.75 47.06
CA ASP A 153 -5.82 18.45 47.68
C ASP A 153 -5.87 18.83 49.16
N GLN A 154 -4.84 18.48 49.92
CA GLN A 154 -4.75 18.85 51.33
C GLN A 154 -4.72 20.38 51.51
N LYS A 155 -3.95 21.09 50.66
CA LYS A 155 -3.84 22.54 50.76
C LYS A 155 -5.17 23.25 50.42
N ILE A 156 -5.87 22.78 49.39
CA ILE A 156 -7.22 23.25 49.04
C ILE A 156 -8.19 23.01 50.21
N ASN A 157 -8.27 21.78 50.72
CA ASN A 157 -9.20 21.43 51.80
C ASN A 157 -8.95 22.25 53.08
N ASN A 158 -7.68 22.54 53.40
CA ASN A 158 -7.32 23.38 54.55
C ASN A 158 -7.72 24.86 54.38
N MET A 159 -7.85 25.35 53.14
CA MET A 159 -8.31 26.71 52.85
C MET A 159 -9.84 26.80 52.73
N GLU A 160 -10.51 25.69 52.42
CA GLU A 160 -11.98 25.60 52.38
C GLU A 160 -12.63 25.35 53.75
N SER A 161 -11.86 24.84 54.73
CA SER A 161 -12.30 24.57 56.10
C SER A 161 -12.26 25.82 56.98
#